data_AF-A0A9X2KZI0-F1
#
_entry.id   AF-A0A9X2KZI0-F1
#
_cell.length_a   1.000
_cell.length_b   1.000
_cell.length_c   1.000
_cell.angle_alpha   90.00
_cell.angle_beta   90.00
_cell.angle_gamma   90.00
#
_symmetry.space_group_name_H-M   'P 1'
#
loop_
_entity.id
_entity.type
_entity.pdbx_description
1 polymer ?
#
loop_
_entity_poly.entity_id
_entity_poly.type
_entity_poly.pdbx_seq_one_letter_code
_entity_poly.pdbx_strand_id
1 'polypeptide(L)'
;MVTFRYLLLGLAFILLYSANAQQSRARDLGIPFDGEPGPLNSITDVKGVEVGHSTIIWGEGENVVGKGPVRTGVTAIFPRGKKFSPVYANWDSLNGNGEMTGTTWITESGFLETPIMITNTNSVGVVRDAVLKWYVDTGWYGEDNWWYTYPVVAETYDGFLNDIYGFHVKEEHVLEAIGNASTGIVPEGNVGGGTGMMALGFKGGIGSASRQFFLQDSLYTLGVLVQANFGSKSNLHIAGVPVGMQLQDTLNYELKAPANLQRKEGDGSVIVVVATDAPLLPHQLKRLAQRVPLGLALVGGKGYNGSGDIFIAFSTANQNAFNRNDLAQVEVIPNEFIDVLFESTIQAVEESVINAMVAAETMTGINGNKAYAIPHESITKLMKEYKRYENPETRAYAPNYSGELIGSYQLQPEGQFKIRLLNKKLVAIFPWRSGFSNLMEVSRDVFEVEGEPFQLTFQRNENNKVERVIIGSNGQEFTAKKVK
;
A
#
# COMPACT_ATOMS: atom_id res chain seq x y z
N MET A 1 -12.40 33.84 30.88
CA MET A 1 -13.02 33.49 29.58
C MET A 1 -12.10 33.76 28.37
N VAL A 2 -10.93 34.38 28.54
CA VAL A 2 -9.97 34.66 27.44
C VAL A 2 -8.93 33.55 27.26
N THR A 3 -8.62 32.79 28.31
CA THR A 3 -7.64 31.68 28.30
C THR A 3 -8.12 30.41 27.58
N PHE A 4 -9.43 30.21 27.44
CA PHE A 4 -9.99 29.00 26.78
C PHE A 4 -9.98 29.11 25.23
N ARG A 5 -9.91 30.33 24.68
CA ARG A 5 -9.87 30.55 23.22
C ARG A 5 -8.51 30.25 22.59
N TYR A 6 -7.41 30.44 23.32
CA TYR A 6 -6.06 30.15 22.83
C TYR A 6 -5.74 28.65 22.82
N LEU A 7 -6.35 27.87 23.71
CA LEU A 7 -6.21 26.40 23.73
C LEU A 7 -6.89 25.74 22.51
N LEU A 8 -8.06 26.24 22.12
CA LEU A 8 -8.80 25.78 20.92
C LEU A 8 -8.13 26.20 19.60
N LEU A 9 -7.48 27.36 19.56
CA LEU A 9 -6.70 27.81 18.40
C LEU A 9 -5.38 27.03 18.24
N GLY A 10 -4.74 26.62 19.33
CA GLY A 10 -3.55 25.74 19.30
C GLY A 10 -3.86 24.32 18.84
N LEU A 11 -4.99 23.76 19.29
CA LEU A 11 -5.46 22.43 18.86
C LEU A 11 -5.89 22.40 17.38
N ALA A 12 -6.50 23.47 16.88
CA ALA A 12 -6.83 23.59 15.45
C ALA A 12 -5.59 23.70 14.56
N PHE A 13 -4.51 24.34 15.03
CA PHE A 13 -3.25 24.44 14.28
C PHE A 13 -2.47 23.12 14.21
N ILE A 14 -2.57 22.27 15.24
CA ILE A 14 -1.92 20.94 15.25
C ILE A 14 -2.68 19.95 14.36
N LEU A 15 -4.02 20.01 14.35
CA LEU A 15 -4.85 19.17 13.48
C LEU A 15 -4.74 19.51 11.98
N LEU A 16 -4.41 20.76 11.63
CA LEU A 16 -4.19 21.18 10.23
C LEU A 16 -2.82 20.78 9.67
N TYR A 17 -1.85 20.43 10.53
CA TYR A 17 -0.52 19.99 10.07
C TYR A 17 -0.50 18.52 9.64
N SER A 18 -1.35 17.67 10.22
CA SER A 18 -1.40 16.24 9.88
C SER A 18 -2.16 15.93 8.59
N ALA A 19 -3.05 16.81 8.14
CA ALA A 19 -3.84 16.61 6.92
C ALA A 19 -3.10 17.03 5.62
N ASN A 20 -1.94 17.67 5.72
CA ASN A 20 -1.15 18.17 4.59
C ASN A 20 0.13 17.33 4.30
N ALA A 21 0.30 16.18 4.96
CA ALA A 21 1.56 15.44 4.96
C ALA A 21 1.83 14.58 3.70
N GLN A 22 0.92 14.52 2.72
CA GLN A 22 1.17 13.80 1.46
C GLN A 22 1.25 14.81 0.31
N GLN A 23 2.39 15.52 0.24
CA GLN A 23 2.61 16.57 -0.76
C GLN A 23 2.66 16.04 -2.19
N SER A 24 3.17 14.82 -2.43
CA SER A 24 3.25 14.16 -3.74
C SER A 24 3.57 12.67 -3.60
N ARG A 25 3.08 11.82 -4.49
CA ARG A 25 3.46 10.40 -4.65
C ARG A 25 4.29 10.21 -5.91
N ALA A 26 4.83 9.01 -6.12
CA ALA A 26 5.77 8.76 -7.22
C ALA A 26 5.19 9.12 -8.60
N ARG A 27 3.92 8.78 -8.86
CA ARG A 27 3.23 9.13 -10.12
C ARG A 27 3.04 10.64 -10.29
N ASP A 28 2.90 11.41 -9.22
CA ASP A 28 2.77 12.88 -9.27
C ASP A 28 4.09 13.56 -9.68
N LEU A 29 5.22 12.88 -9.49
CA LEU A 29 6.52 13.30 -10.01
C LEU A 29 6.72 12.91 -11.49
N GLY A 30 5.71 12.32 -12.12
CA GLY A 30 5.74 11.83 -13.49
C GLY A 30 6.55 10.54 -13.67
N ILE A 31 6.71 9.73 -12.62
CA ILE A 31 7.33 8.42 -12.70
C ILE A 31 6.32 7.42 -13.31
N PRO A 32 6.67 6.71 -14.39
CA PRO A 32 5.82 5.69 -14.98
C PRO A 32 5.91 4.39 -14.17
N PHE A 33 4.77 3.70 -14.05
CA PHE A 33 4.69 2.34 -13.53
C PHE A 33 3.67 1.57 -14.35
N ASP A 34 3.95 0.28 -14.53
CA ASP A 34 3.04 -0.64 -15.21
C ASP A 34 1.84 -0.99 -14.33
N GLY A 35 0.74 -1.36 -14.98
CA GLY A 35 -0.52 -1.73 -14.35
C GLY A 35 -1.37 -0.54 -13.89
N GLU A 36 -2.66 -0.82 -13.70
CA GLU A 36 -3.65 0.19 -13.33
C GLU A 36 -3.86 0.15 -11.82
N PRO A 37 -3.65 1.26 -11.10
CA PRO A 37 -3.89 1.29 -9.66
C PRO A 37 -5.39 1.34 -9.33
N GLY A 38 -5.72 0.94 -8.10
CA GLY A 38 -7.01 1.27 -7.51
C GLY A 38 -7.14 2.79 -7.22
N PRO A 39 -8.32 3.25 -6.81
CA PRO A 39 -8.60 4.67 -6.62
C PRO A 39 -7.70 5.37 -5.60
N LEU A 40 -7.27 4.66 -4.56
CA LEU A 40 -6.36 5.18 -3.54
C LEU A 40 -4.89 4.89 -3.89
N ASN A 41 -4.66 3.98 -4.85
CA ASN A 41 -3.36 3.39 -5.14
C ASN A 41 -2.68 2.95 -3.83
N SER A 42 -3.38 2.15 -3.02
CA SER A 42 -2.94 1.75 -1.68
C SER A 42 -3.52 0.39 -1.29
N ILE A 43 -2.93 -0.26 -0.28
CA ILE A 43 -3.38 -1.57 0.23
C ILE A 43 -4.86 -1.57 0.64
N THR A 44 -5.36 -0.41 1.08
CA THR A 44 -6.75 -0.18 1.50
C THR A 44 -7.73 -0.12 0.33
N ASP A 45 -7.27 -0.15 -0.92
CA ASP A 45 -8.15 -0.42 -2.08
C ASP A 45 -8.74 -1.83 -2.01
N VAL A 46 -8.07 -2.77 -1.32
CA VAL A 46 -8.66 -4.07 -1.01
C VAL A 46 -9.72 -3.88 0.07
N LYS A 47 -10.98 -4.09 -0.32
CA LYS A 47 -12.15 -3.79 0.52
C LYS A 47 -12.03 -4.42 1.92
N GLY A 48 -12.17 -3.57 2.94
CA GLY A 48 -12.17 -3.97 4.34
C GLY A 48 -10.80 -3.98 5.01
N VAL A 49 -9.70 -3.79 4.26
CA VAL A 49 -8.38 -3.61 4.86
C VAL A 49 -8.32 -2.25 5.56
N GLU A 50 -7.86 -2.23 6.80
CA GLU A 50 -7.61 -1.01 7.57
C GLU A 50 -6.12 -0.91 7.95
N VAL A 51 -5.58 0.30 7.93
CA VAL A 51 -4.19 0.58 8.33
C VAL A 51 -4.16 1.71 9.34
N GLY A 52 -3.36 1.56 10.39
CA GLY A 52 -3.18 2.57 11.45
C GLY A 52 -1.74 2.70 11.89
N HIS A 53 -1.38 3.88 12.40
CA HIS A 53 -0.02 4.19 12.82
C HIS A 53 0.01 4.82 14.22
N SER A 54 1.08 4.55 14.96
CA SER A 54 1.58 5.35 16.08
C SER A 54 3.02 5.75 15.77
N THR A 55 3.28 7.07 15.72
CA THR A 55 4.57 7.65 15.31
C THR A 55 5.22 8.33 16.51
N ILE A 56 6.42 7.89 16.88
CA ILE A 56 7.11 8.31 18.11
C ILE A 56 8.37 9.10 17.72
N ILE A 57 8.30 10.42 17.88
CA ILE A 57 9.41 11.35 17.57
C ILE A 57 9.59 12.34 18.71
N TRP A 58 10.74 12.30 19.37
CA TRP A 58 11.14 13.33 20.33
C TRP A 58 12.65 13.31 20.62
N GLY A 59 13.16 14.38 21.20
CA GLY A 59 14.58 14.54 21.51
C GLY A 59 15.46 14.81 20.29
N GLU A 60 16.64 15.38 20.55
CA GLU A 60 17.68 15.70 19.57
C GLU A 60 19.07 15.57 20.21
N GLY A 61 20.13 15.52 19.39
CA GLY A 61 21.51 15.52 19.87
C GLY A 61 22.10 14.12 20.09
N GLU A 62 23.03 14.02 21.04
CA GLU A 62 23.74 12.78 21.38
C GLU A 62 22.78 11.69 21.89
N ASN A 63 23.02 10.44 21.49
CA ASN A 63 22.24 9.32 21.99
C ASN A 63 22.54 9.06 23.46
N VAL A 64 21.51 9.13 24.31
CA VAL A 64 21.57 8.61 25.67
C VAL A 64 20.59 7.45 25.75
N VAL A 65 21.12 6.22 25.83
CA VAL A 65 20.32 4.99 25.83
C VAL A 65 19.20 5.05 26.88
N GLY A 66 17.96 4.80 26.45
CA GLY A 66 16.77 4.89 27.29
C GLY A 66 16.19 6.29 27.40
N LYS A 67 16.83 7.31 26.80
CA LYS A 67 16.37 8.70 26.77
C LYS A 67 16.32 9.29 25.36
N GLY A 68 16.67 8.55 24.32
CA GLY A 68 16.61 9.05 22.95
C GLY A 68 17.85 9.83 22.52
N PRO A 69 17.80 10.50 21.35
CA PRO A 69 16.61 10.78 20.52
C PRO A 69 15.82 9.56 20.01
N VAL A 70 14.51 9.72 19.86
CA VAL A 70 13.59 8.64 19.45
C VAL A 70 12.99 8.92 18.08
N ARG A 71 13.06 7.94 17.18
CA ARG A 71 12.54 8.00 15.80
C ARG A 71 11.97 6.63 15.42
N THR A 72 10.85 6.24 16.01
CA THR A 72 10.30 4.88 15.84
C THR A 72 8.78 4.86 15.88
N GLY A 73 8.15 3.70 15.85
CA GLY A 73 6.71 3.59 15.97
C GLY A 73 6.16 2.19 15.68
N VAL A 74 4.85 2.13 15.46
CA VAL A 74 4.10 0.91 15.18
C VAL A 74 3.11 1.16 14.05
N THR A 75 3.01 0.23 13.12
CA THR A 75 1.96 0.17 12.09
C THR A 75 1.09 -1.06 12.34
N ALA A 76 -0.22 -0.90 12.30
CA ALA A 76 -1.21 -1.98 12.42
C ALA A 76 -1.97 -2.15 11.09
N ILE A 77 -2.18 -3.40 10.66
CA ILE A 77 -2.92 -3.73 9.45
C ILE A 77 -3.97 -4.79 9.78
N PHE A 78 -5.24 -4.44 9.62
CA PHE A 78 -6.36 -5.37 9.81
C PHE A 78 -6.84 -5.91 8.47
N PRO A 79 -6.81 -7.24 8.24
CA PRO A 79 -7.21 -7.82 6.96
C PRO A 79 -8.67 -7.56 6.57
N ARG A 80 -9.59 -7.52 7.54
CA ARG A 80 -11.03 -7.25 7.34
C ARG A 80 -11.62 -6.36 8.44
N GLY A 81 -10.87 -5.32 8.80
CA GLY A 81 -11.20 -4.36 9.85
C GLY A 81 -11.11 -4.92 11.26
N LYS A 82 -11.42 -4.07 12.25
CA LYS A 82 -11.37 -4.37 13.70
C LYS A 82 -12.47 -5.33 14.20
N LYS A 83 -12.61 -6.47 13.54
CA LYS A 83 -13.45 -7.60 13.96
C LYS A 83 -12.73 -8.93 13.74
N PHE A 84 -13.02 -9.92 14.58
CA PHE A 84 -12.50 -11.26 14.37
C PHE A 84 -13.10 -11.89 13.10
N SER A 85 -12.30 -11.93 12.05
CA SER A 85 -12.69 -12.45 10.74
C SER A 85 -11.46 -12.98 10.01
N PRO A 86 -10.97 -14.19 10.37
CA PRO A 86 -9.72 -14.71 9.84
C PRO A 86 -9.72 -14.82 8.31
N VAL A 87 -8.55 -14.58 7.74
CA VAL A 87 -8.29 -14.66 6.29
C VAL A 87 -7.34 -15.80 5.99
N TYR A 88 -7.44 -16.37 4.79
CA TYR A 88 -6.34 -17.19 4.29
C TYR A 88 -5.10 -16.33 4.12
N ALA A 89 -3.96 -16.85 4.55
CA ALA A 89 -2.67 -16.16 4.49
C ALA A 89 -1.52 -17.15 4.29
N ASN A 90 -0.40 -16.66 3.78
CA ASN A 90 0.88 -17.33 3.87
C ASN A 90 2.03 -16.32 3.77
N TRP A 91 3.25 -16.77 4.03
CA TRP A 91 4.42 -15.90 4.08
C TRP A 91 5.61 -16.55 3.37
N ASP A 92 6.63 -15.74 3.07
CA ASP A 92 7.91 -16.19 2.53
C ASP A 92 9.03 -15.22 2.94
N SER A 93 10.28 -15.66 2.81
CA SER A 93 11.45 -14.85 3.13
C SER A 93 12.51 -15.02 2.05
N LEU A 94 13.03 -13.92 1.52
CA LEU A 94 14.20 -13.93 0.64
C LEU A 94 15.48 -14.08 1.45
N ASN A 95 15.60 -13.32 2.55
CA ASN A 95 16.69 -13.42 3.51
C ASN A 95 16.13 -13.30 4.94
N GLY A 96 16.38 -14.31 5.76
CA GLY A 96 15.80 -14.45 7.10
C GLY A 96 16.55 -13.73 8.22
N ASN A 97 17.39 -12.74 7.92
CA ASN A 97 18.06 -11.93 8.96
C ASN A 97 17.11 -10.87 9.54
N GLY A 98 15.96 -11.31 10.06
CA GLY A 98 14.91 -10.48 10.65
C GLY A 98 13.87 -11.35 11.34
N GLU A 99 12.85 -10.72 11.92
CA GLU A 99 11.81 -11.42 12.69
C GLU A 99 10.40 -11.16 12.16
N MET A 100 9.58 -12.22 12.12
CA MET A 100 8.13 -12.15 11.92
C MET A 100 7.48 -13.28 12.72
N THR A 101 6.83 -12.91 13.83
CA THR A 101 6.16 -13.87 14.70
C THR A 101 4.89 -14.43 14.06
N GLY A 102 4.38 -15.56 14.58
CA GLY A 102 3.12 -16.17 14.11
C GLY A 102 3.21 -16.92 12.78
N THR A 103 4.35 -16.83 12.09
CA THR A 103 4.64 -17.47 10.80
C THR A 103 4.48 -18.99 10.81
N THR A 104 4.88 -19.67 11.88
CA THR A 104 4.67 -21.12 12.03
C THR A 104 3.18 -21.49 11.97
N TRP A 105 2.32 -20.74 12.68
CA TRP A 105 0.88 -21.00 12.66
C TRP A 105 0.29 -20.68 11.29
N ILE A 106 0.70 -19.58 10.66
CA ILE A 106 0.26 -19.25 9.30
C ILE A 106 0.62 -20.36 8.30
N THR A 107 1.83 -20.93 8.38
CA THR A 107 2.24 -22.03 7.50
C THR A 107 1.44 -23.30 7.75
N GLU A 108 1.15 -23.61 9.02
CA GLU A 108 0.44 -24.82 9.42
C GLU A 108 -1.05 -24.75 9.12
N SER A 109 -1.71 -23.67 9.55
CA SER A 109 -3.18 -23.52 9.46
C SER A 109 -3.63 -22.87 8.15
N GLY A 110 -2.76 -22.08 7.52
CA GLY A 110 -3.11 -21.21 6.40
C GLY A 110 -3.96 -20.00 6.78
N PHE A 111 -4.14 -19.70 8.07
CA PHE A 111 -4.96 -18.60 8.55
C PHE A 111 -4.16 -17.49 9.24
N LEU A 112 -4.60 -16.25 9.00
CA LEU A 112 -4.23 -15.06 9.77
C LEU A 112 -5.44 -14.62 10.59
N GLU A 113 -5.28 -14.62 11.91
CA GLU A 113 -6.37 -14.41 12.89
C GLU A 113 -6.28 -13.10 13.67
N THR A 114 -5.11 -12.45 13.62
CA THR A 114 -4.80 -11.19 14.32
C THR A 114 -4.49 -10.10 13.30
N PRO A 115 -4.47 -8.81 13.70
CA PRO A 115 -3.80 -7.81 12.89
C PRO A 115 -2.33 -8.18 12.65
N ILE A 116 -1.78 -7.69 11.53
CA ILE A 116 -0.35 -7.67 11.28
C ILE A 116 0.19 -6.39 11.90
N MET A 117 1.20 -6.51 12.75
CA MET A 117 1.90 -5.37 13.35
C MET A 117 3.30 -5.25 12.75
N ILE A 118 3.75 -4.03 12.49
CA ILE A 118 5.11 -3.76 12.00
C ILE A 118 5.75 -2.68 12.87
N THR A 119 6.96 -2.92 13.39
CA THR A 119 7.68 -2.01 14.31
C THR A 119 9.20 -2.08 14.11
N ASN A 120 10.00 -1.63 15.09
CA ASN A 120 11.45 -1.80 15.11
C ASN A 120 11.88 -3.15 15.71
N THR A 121 13.11 -3.58 15.40
CA THR A 121 13.68 -4.88 15.78
C THR A 121 13.54 -5.22 17.27
N ASN A 122 13.92 -4.29 18.15
CA ASN A 122 13.92 -4.54 19.60
C ASN A 122 12.52 -4.45 20.23
N SER A 123 11.49 -4.12 19.45
CA SER A 123 10.13 -3.91 19.94
C SER A 123 9.16 -5.02 19.55
N VAL A 124 9.59 -6.05 18.81
CA VAL A 124 8.74 -7.20 18.44
C VAL A 124 8.06 -7.81 19.67
N GLY A 125 8.82 -8.06 20.74
CA GLY A 125 8.30 -8.69 21.96
C GLY A 125 7.22 -7.86 22.65
N VAL A 126 7.46 -6.56 22.87
CA VAL A 126 6.47 -5.68 23.54
C VAL A 126 5.21 -5.50 22.69
N VAL A 127 5.36 -5.40 21.36
CA VAL A 127 4.20 -5.30 20.45
C VAL A 127 3.39 -6.59 20.46
N ARG A 128 4.04 -7.75 20.41
CA ARG A 128 3.37 -9.05 20.51
C ARG A 128 2.57 -9.17 21.80
N ASP A 129 3.19 -8.84 22.93
CA ASP A 129 2.54 -8.96 24.25
C ASP A 129 1.40 -7.96 24.42
N ALA A 130 1.54 -6.74 23.89
CA ALA A 130 0.46 -5.75 23.86
C ALA A 130 -0.74 -6.20 23.01
N VAL A 131 -0.51 -6.83 21.84
CA VAL A 131 -1.59 -7.42 21.04
C VAL A 131 -2.31 -8.53 21.81
N LEU A 132 -1.59 -9.36 22.58
CA LEU A 132 -2.21 -10.38 23.43
C LEU A 132 -3.08 -9.77 24.54
N LYS A 133 -2.63 -8.69 25.18
CA LYS A 133 -3.44 -7.99 26.17
C LYS A 133 -4.69 -7.36 25.56
N TRP A 134 -4.51 -6.63 24.45
CA TRP A 134 -5.62 -6.07 23.68
C TRP A 134 -6.64 -7.13 23.26
N TYR A 135 -6.15 -8.29 22.82
CA TYR A 135 -6.96 -9.46 22.49
C TYR A 135 -7.87 -9.90 23.66
N VAL A 136 -7.29 -10.03 24.86
CA VAL A 136 -8.02 -10.41 26.08
C VAL A 136 -9.02 -9.32 26.47
N ASP A 137 -8.58 -8.07 26.49
CA ASP A 137 -9.39 -6.93 26.96
C ASP A 137 -10.59 -6.65 26.05
N THR A 138 -10.47 -6.94 24.76
CA THR A 138 -11.56 -6.75 23.78
C THR A 138 -12.44 -7.98 23.57
N GLY A 139 -12.08 -9.13 24.16
CA GLY A 139 -12.77 -10.39 23.90
C GLY A 139 -12.80 -10.73 22.41
N TRP A 140 -11.68 -10.55 21.70
CA TRP A 140 -11.61 -10.62 20.23
C TRP A 140 -12.19 -11.91 19.64
N TYR A 141 -11.97 -13.08 20.26
CA TYR A 141 -12.54 -14.36 19.80
C TYR A 141 -14.01 -14.58 20.21
N GLY A 142 -14.66 -13.59 20.82
CA GLY A 142 -16.06 -13.67 21.26
C GLY A 142 -16.26 -14.67 22.40
N GLU A 143 -17.22 -15.58 22.23
CA GLU A 143 -17.65 -16.55 23.26
C GLU A 143 -16.70 -17.76 23.44
N ASP A 144 -15.63 -17.84 22.65
CA ASP A 144 -14.61 -18.89 22.79
C ASP A 144 -13.76 -18.64 24.05
N ASN A 145 -14.21 -19.18 25.18
CA ASN A 145 -13.67 -18.97 26.52
C ASN A 145 -12.25 -19.57 26.77
N TRP A 146 -11.65 -20.24 25.78
CA TRP A 146 -10.33 -20.88 25.93
C TRP A 146 -9.55 -20.86 24.60
N TRP A 147 -8.74 -19.82 24.37
CA TRP A 147 -7.93 -19.74 23.15
C TRP A 147 -6.55 -19.12 23.38
N TYR A 148 -5.52 -19.74 22.79
CA TYR A 148 -4.18 -19.19 22.64
C TYR A 148 -4.05 -18.59 21.24
N THR A 149 -3.36 -17.46 21.10
CA THR A 149 -3.16 -16.80 19.81
C THR A 149 -1.69 -16.55 19.53
N TYR A 150 -1.36 -16.47 18.24
CA TYR A 150 -0.01 -16.27 17.74
C TYR A 150 0.05 -14.95 16.97
N PRO A 151 0.18 -13.79 17.65
CA PRO A 151 0.21 -12.50 16.98
C PRO A 151 1.29 -12.44 15.92
N VAL A 152 0.97 -11.77 14.81
CA VAL A 152 1.90 -11.53 13.71
C VAL A 152 2.53 -10.16 13.89
N VAL A 153 3.80 -10.16 14.30
CA VAL A 153 4.59 -8.95 14.53
C VAL A 153 5.88 -9.07 13.75
N ALA A 154 6.10 -8.14 12.83
CA ALA A 154 7.26 -8.05 11.98
C ALA A 154 8.07 -6.78 12.27
N GLU A 155 9.31 -6.73 11.81
CA GLU A 155 10.19 -5.62 12.13
C GLU A 155 11.16 -5.22 11.01
N THR A 156 11.68 -4.01 11.14
CA THR A 156 12.92 -3.60 10.48
C THR A 156 13.78 -2.78 11.46
N TYR A 157 15.09 -2.68 11.22
CA TYR A 157 16.03 -1.98 12.12
C TYR A 157 16.14 -0.46 11.90
N ASP A 158 15.71 0.37 12.87
CA ASP A 158 15.79 1.85 12.82
C ASP A 158 16.98 2.48 13.56
N GLY A 159 17.92 1.69 14.08
CA GLY A 159 19.00 2.18 14.95
C GLY A 159 20.01 3.14 14.31
N PHE A 160 19.85 3.49 13.02
CA PHE A 160 20.57 4.62 12.42
C PHE A 160 20.02 5.98 12.91
N LEU A 161 18.70 6.11 13.03
CA LEU A 161 18.03 7.35 13.47
C LEU A 161 17.50 7.27 14.91
N ASN A 162 17.26 6.06 15.42
CA ASN A 162 16.55 5.81 16.67
C ASN A 162 17.47 5.28 17.77
N ASP A 163 17.18 5.65 19.02
CA ASP A 163 17.69 4.97 20.21
C ASP A 163 17.03 3.58 20.38
N ILE A 164 17.44 2.63 19.56
CA ILE A 164 16.81 1.30 19.49
C ILE A 164 16.98 0.50 20.80
N TYR A 165 18.01 0.80 21.60
CA TYR A 165 18.24 0.15 22.89
C TYR A 165 17.49 0.80 24.06
N GLY A 166 16.78 1.90 23.81
CA GLY A 166 15.94 2.52 24.82
C GLY A 166 14.54 1.92 24.97
N PHE A 167 14.15 0.98 24.09
CA PHE A 167 12.87 0.27 24.13
C PHE A 167 11.66 1.23 24.22
N HIS A 168 11.63 2.24 23.34
CA HIS A 168 10.67 3.35 23.41
C HIS A 168 9.25 3.01 22.95
N VAL A 169 9.07 1.93 22.18
CA VAL A 169 7.73 1.41 21.90
C VAL A 169 7.16 0.80 23.18
N LYS A 170 5.89 1.12 23.45
CA LYS A 170 5.15 0.76 24.66
C LYS A 170 3.76 0.29 24.25
N GLU A 171 3.07 -0.35 25.17
CA GLU A 171 1.70 -0.86 24.96
C GLU A 171 0.74 0.21 24.45
N GLU A 172 0.78 1.42 25.01
CA GLU A 172 -0.05 2.55 24.56
C GLU A 172 0.13 2.89 23.07
N HIS A 173 1.34 2.79 22.54
CA HIS A 173 1.63 3.03 21.12
C HIS A 173 1.04 1.92 20.22
N VAL A 174 0.97 0.69 20.74
CA VAL A 174 0.34 -0.45 20.04
C VAL A 174 -1.17 -0.25 19.98
N LEU A 175 -1.77 0.11 21.11
CA LEU A 175 -3.19 0.40 21.21
C LEU A 175 -3.58 1.61 20.36
N GLU A 176 -2.72 2.64 20.30
CA GLU A 176 -2.89 3.78 19.42
C GLU A 176 -2.88 3.36 17.94
N ALA A 177 -1.89 2.57 17.50
CA ALA A 177 -1.83 2.10 16.10
C ALA A 177 -3.08 1.27 15.73
N ILE A 178 -3.55 0.41 16.64
CA ILE A 178 -4.80 -0.34 16.48
C ILE A 178 -6.02 0.61 16.42
N GLY A 179 -6.10 1.55 17.36
CA GLY A 179 -7.19 2.53 17.45
C GLY A 179 -7.29 3.39 16.20
N ASN A 180 -6.15 3.82 15.66
CA ASN A 180 -6.03 4.66 14.48
C ASN A 180 -6.27 3.90 13.16
N ALA A 181 -6.39 2.56 13.17
CA ALA A 181 -6.60 1.81 11.95
C ALA A 181 -7.93 2.19 11.26
N SER A 182 -7.85 2.56 9.98
CA SER A 182 -9.02 2.88 9.15
C SER A 182 -8.81 2.50 7.69
N THR A 183 -9.90 2.44 6.92
CA THR A 183 -9.85 2.41 5.46
C THR A 183 -9.47 3.80 4.92
N GLY A 184 -9.30 3.93 3.60
CA GLY A 184 -9.00 5.20 2.95
C GLY A 184 -7.50 5.43 2.74
N ILE A 185 -7.11 6.70 2.61
CA ILE A 185 -5.71 7.08 2.34
C ILE A 185 -4.82 6.65 3.51
N VAL A 186 -3.77 5.89 3.20
CA VAL A 186 -2.76 5.48 4.17
C VAL A 186 -1.65 6.54 4.19
N PRO A 187 -1.34 7.15 5.35
CA PRO A 187 -0.16 8.00 5.48
C PRO A 187 1.13 7.23 5.14
N GLU A 188 1.98 7.81 4.29
CA GLU A 188 3.23 7.22 3.82
C GLU A 188 4.46 8.01 4.33
N GLY A 189 5.66 7.48 4.15
CA GLY A 189 6.92 8.10 4.56
C GLY A 189 7.26 7.83 6.03
N ASN A 190 7.52 8.90 6.78
CA ASN A 190 8.12 8.86 8.12
C ASN A 190 7.09 8.58 9.24
N VAL A 191 6.28 7.54 9.10
CA VAL A 191 5.17 7.25 10.01
C VAL A 191 5.20 5.81 10.52
N GLY A 192 4.54 5.56 11.66
CA GLY A 192 4.38 4.22 12.22
C GLY A 192 5.72 3.51 12.42
N GLY A 193 5.78 2.23 12.08
CA GLY A 193 7.04 1.48 12.11
C GLY A 193 8.09 2.01 11.12
N GLY A 194 7.70 2.77 10.09
CA GLY A 194 8.61 3.36 9.10
C GLY A 194 9.36 4.61 9.57
N THR A 195 9.03 5.15 10.75
CA THR A 195 9.51 6.46 11.23
C THR A 195 11.02 6.65 11.09
N GLY A 196 11.83 5.74 11.63
CA GLY A 196 13.30 5.84 11.60
C GLY A 196 13.99 5.12 10.44
N MET A 197 13.25 4.65 9.45
CA MET A 197 13.77 3.74 8.42
C MET A 197 14.45 4.47 7.26
N MET A 198 15.38 3.78 6.59
CA MET A 198 16.14 4.28 5.44
C MET A 198 16.13 3.29 4.28
N ALA A 199 15.90 3.75 3.06
CA ALA A 199 15.92 2.90 1.88
C ALA A 199 16.84 3.48 0.81
N LEU A 200 17.68 2.61 0.24
CA LEU A 200 18.44 2.87 -1.00
C LEU A 200 19.21 4.20 -0.95
N GLY A 201 19.87 4.47 0.18
CA GLY A 201 20.70 5.65 0.41
C GLY A 201 19.98 6.92 0.86
N PHE A 202 18.65 6.91 0.91
CA PHE A 202 17.81 8.04 1.32
C PHE A 202 16.93 7.65 2.51
N LYS A 203 16.10 8.58 2.97
CA LYS A 203 15.04 8.27 3.93
C LYS A 203 14.03 7.31 3.29
N GLY A 204 13.66 6.27 4.03
CA GLY A 204 12.61 5.31 3.68
C GLY A 204 11.43 5.45 4.63
N GLY A 205 10.67 4.37 4.81
CA GLY A 205 9.52 4.36 5.70
C GLY A 205 8.38 3.52 5.18
N ILE A 206 7.14 3.95 5.43
CA ILE A 206 5.94 3.27 4.95
C ILE A 206 5.64 3.71 3.51
N GLY A 207 5.32 2.76 2.64
CA GLY A 207 4.75 3.06 1.33
C GLY A 207 3.73 2.02 0.93
N SER A 208 2.91 2.35 -0.05
CA SER A 208 1.80 1.53 -0.47
C SER A 208 1.49 1.76 -1.95
N ALA A 209 0.88 0.76 -2.58
CA ALA A 209 0.39 0.83 -3.95
C ALA A 209 -0.67 -0.25 -4.13
N SER A 210 -1.44 -0.18 -5.21
CA SER A 210 -2.36 -1.25 -5.57
C SER A 210 -2.40 -1.46 -7.08
N ARG A 211 -2.98 -2.59 -7.50
CA ARG A 211 -3.29 -2.91 -8.88
C ARG A 211 -4.70 -3.48 -8.96
N GLN A 212 -5.44 -3.03 -9.96
CA GLN A 212 -6.72 -3.59 -10.35
C GLN A 212 -6.57 -4.35 -11.66
N PHE A 213 -7.15 -5.54 -11.71
CA PHE A 213 -7.09 -6.40 -12.88
C PHE A 213 -8.35 -7.22 -12.99
N PHE A 214 -8.64 -7.64 -14.21
CA PHE A 214 -9.75 -8.53 -14.48
C PHE A 214 -9.32 -9.97 -14.43
N LEU A 215 -10.15 -10.79 -13.83
CA LEU A 215 -10.17 -12.21 -14.09
C LEU A 215 -11.56 -12.59 -14.57
N GLN A 216 -11.65 -13.04 -15.82
CA GLN A 216 -12.95 -13.30 -16.46
C GLN A 216 -13.86 -12.06 -16.31
N ASP A 217 -15.04 -12.20 -15.73
CA ASP A 217 -16.03 -11.14 -15.60
C ASP A 217 -15.93 -10.34 -14.28
N SER A 218 -14.91 -10.62 -13.46
CA SER A 218 -14.75 -10.01 -12.13
C SER A 218 -13.52 -9.11 -12.06
N LEU A 219 -13.71 -7.93 -11.47
CA LEU A 219 -12.61 -7.03 -11.11
C LEU A 219 -12.07 -7.44 -9.75
N TYR A 220 -10.76 -7.64 -9.69
CA TYR A 220 -10.04 -7.89 -8.46
C TYR A 220 -9.03 -6.79 -8.22
N THR A 221 -8.69 -6.63 -6.94
CA THR A 221 -7.70 -5.69 -6.44
C THR A 221 -6.62 -6.46 -5.69
N LEU A 222 -5.38 -6.07 -5.95
CA LEU A 222 -4.21 -6.44 -5.16
C LEU A 222 -3.60 -5.17 -4.58
N GLY A 223 -3.42 -5.15 -3.27
CA GLY A 223 -2.85 -4.05 -2.53
C GLY A 223 -1.52 -4.45 -1.89
N VAL A 224 -0.59 -3.51 -1.77
CA VAL A 224 0.70 -3.72 -1.11
C VAL A 224 0.97 -2.59 -0.13
N LEU A 225 1.52 -2.94 1.03
CA LEU A 225 2.15 -2.01 1.96
C LEU A 225 3.55 -2.51 2.28
N VAL A 226 4.52 -1.61 2.27
CA VAL A 226 5.92 -1.88 2.58
C VAL A 226 6.40 -1.01 3.74
N GLN A 227 7.21 -1.58 4.64
CA GLN A 227 8.12 -0.84 5.51
C GLN A 227 9.53 -0.97 4.93
N ALA A 228 9.97 0.06 4.20
CA ALA A 228 11.20 0.03 3.42
C ALA A 228 12.40 0.50 4.26
N ASN A 229 13.33 -0.42 4.54
CA ASN A 229 14.56 -0.15 5.28
C ASN A 229 15.80 -0.85 4.68
N PHE A 230 16.00 -0.86 3.36
CA PHE A 230 16.99 -1.75 2.73
C PHE A 230 17.81 -1.07 1.63
N GLY A 231 18.89 -1.75 1.22
CA GLY A 231 19.59 -1.47 -0.03
C GLY A 231 20.63 -0.34 0.04
N SER A 232 21.42 -0.25 -1.03
CA SER A 232 22.47 0.76 -1.21
C SER A 232 22.00 1.82 -2.19
N LYS A 233 22.51 3.04 -2.02
CA LYS A 233 22.26 4.14 -2.96
C LYS A 233 22.64 3.78 -4.37
N SER A 234 23.81 3.16 -4.56
CA SER A 234 24.32 2.77 -5.88
C SER A 234 23.41 1.82 -6.65
N ASN A 235 22.54 1.08 -5.95
CA ASN A 235 21.62 0.14 -6.57
C ASN A 235 20.28 0.77 -6.92
N LEU A 236 19.95 1.98 -6.45
CA LEU A 236 18.64 2.58 -6.65
C LEU A 236 18.31 2.74 -8.15
N HIS A 237 17.26 2.06 -8.56
CA HIS A 237 16.64 2.23 -9.88
C HIS A 237 15.20 2.72 -9.71
N ILE A 238 14.77 3.61 -10.61
CA ILE A 238 13.38 4.08 -10.68
C ILE A 238 12.96 4.01 -12.15
N ALA A 239 11.93 3.22 -12.47
CA ALA A 239 11.49 2.98 -13.85
C ALA A 239 12.64 2.54 -14.79
N GLY A 240 13.59 1.76 -14.25
CA GLY A 240 14.81 1.32 -14.95
C GLY A 240 15.91 2.38 -15.12
N VAL A 241 15.71 3.62 -14.67
CA VAL A 241 16.75 4.66 -14.66
C VAL A 241 17.68 4.43 -13.47
N PRO A 242 19.02 4.44 -13.63
CA PRO A 242 19.98 4.20 -12.54
C PRO A 242 20.16 5.44 -11.65
N VAL A 243 19.07 5.90 -11.03
CA VAL A 243 18.97 7.12 -10.22
C VAL A 243 20.05 7.18 -9.15
N GLY A 244 20.30 6.04 -8.48
CA GLY A 244 21.32 5.91 -7.46
C GLY A 244 22.71 6.31 -7.91
N MET A 245 23.09 5.85 -9.11
CA MET A 245 24.37 6.19 -9.73
C MET A 245 24.44 7.65 -10.18
N GLN A 246 23.33 8.20 -10.66
CA GLN A 246 23.26 9.61 -11.09
C GLN A 246 23.31 10.59 -9.90
N LEU A 247 22.91 10.14 -8.71
CA LEU A 247 22.84 10.96 -7.49
C LEU A 247 23.92 10.62 -6.45
N GLN A 248 25.00 9.93 -6.82
CA GLN A 248 26.04 9.47 -5.89
C GLN A 248 26.57 10.59 -4.99
N ASP A 249 26.81 11.78 -5.54
CA ASP A 249 27.36 12.92 -4.79
C ASP A 249 26.29 13.88 -4.25
N THR A 250 25.01 13.51 -4.34
CA THR A 250 23.88 14.39 -3.99
C THR A 250 23.16 13.89 -2.74
N LEU A 251 23.15 14.67 -1.65
CA LEU A 251 22.37 14.38 -0.44
C LEU A 251 22.62 12.97 0.14
N ASN A 252 23.90 12.63 0.35
CA ASN A 252 24.28 11.39 1.06
C ASN A 252 23.91 11.49 2.54
N TYR A 253 23.48 10.37 3.13
CA TYR A 253 23.20 10.34 4.57
C TYR A 253 24.45 10.69 5.39
N GLU A 254 24.23 11.30 6.55
CA GLU A 254 25.30 11.65 7.48
C GLU A 254 25.33 10.64 8.62
N LEU A 255 26.41 9.87 8.74
CA LEU A 255 26.69 9.02 9.89
C LEU A 255 27.74 9.68 10.78
N LYS A 256 27.34 10.09 11.98
CA LYS A 256 28.21 10.64 13.03
C LYS A 256 28.47 9.56 14.07
N ALA A 257 29.27 8.57 13.69
CA ALA A 257 29.70 7.47 14.55
C ALA A 257 31.24 7.44 14.70
N PRO A 258 31.79 6.81 15.75
CA PRO A 258 33.22 6.56 15.87
C PRO A 258 33.74 5.78 14.65
N ALA A 259 34.97 6.07 14.20
CA ALA A 259 35.53 5.55 12.94
C ALA A 259 35.62 4.01 12.83
N ASN A 260 35.49 3.28 13.95
CA ASN A 260 35.49 1.82 14.03
C ASN A 260 34.09 1.19 13.87
N LEU A 261 33.01 1.98 13.85
CA LEU A 261 31.65 1.48 13.65
C LEU A 261 31.38 1.36 12.14
N GLN A 262 31.64 0.18 11.59
CA GLN A 262 31.39 -0.12 10.17
C GLN A 262 29.94 -0.59 9.98
N ARG A 263 29.02 0.34 9.69
CA ARG A 263 27.77 -0.04 9.00
C ARG A 263 28.14 -0.37 7.55
N LYS A 264 27.78 -1.56 7.06
CA LYS A 264 27.95 -1.87 5.63
C LYS A 264 26.77 -1.30 4.88
N GLU A 265 27.05 -0.57 3.80
CA GLU A 265 26.00 -0.10 2.92
C GLU A 265 25.29 -1.31 2.29
N GLY A 266 23.95 -1.29 2.28
CA GLY A 266 23.14 -2.43 1.85
C GLY A 266 22.58 -3.29 2.98
N ASP A 267 23.10 -3.19 4.21
CA ASP A 267 22.44 -3.75 5.41
C ASP A 267 21.10 -3.05 5.65
N GLY A 268 20.11 -3.78 6.17
CA GLY A 268 18.75 -3.27 6.30
C GLY A 268 17.72 -4.33 6.65
N SER A 269 16.47 -4.08 6.29
CA SER A 269 15.37 -5.04 6.32
C SER A 269 14.22 -4.48 5.49
N VAL A 270 13.28 -5.32 5.07
CA VAL A 270 12.04 -4.88 4.44
C VAL A 270 10.92 -5.84 4.79
N ILE A 271 9.81 -5.28 5.28
CA ILE A 271 8.57 -6.03 5.49
C ILE A 271 7.58 -5.62 4.41
N VAL A 272 7.02 -6.61 3.72
CA VAL A 272 5.99 -6.38 2.70
C VAL A 272 4.73 -7.17 3.05
N VAL A 273 3.60 -6.49 3.03
CA VAL A 273 2.28 -7.07 3.20
C VAL A 273 1.52 -6.96 1.87
N VAL A 274 1.08 -8.09 1.35
CA VAL A 274 0.26 -8.18 0.14
C VAL A 274 -1.17 -8.57 0.52
N ALA A 275 -2.14 -7.79 0.10
CA ALA A 275 -3.57 -8.06 0.28
C ALA A 275 -4.21 -8.27 -1.10
N THR A 276 -5.22 -9.13 -1.18
CA THR A 276 -6.07 -9.22 -2.38
C THR A 276 -7.49 -9.64 -2.03
N ASP A 277 -8.47 -9.21 -2.82
CA ASP A 277 -9.84 -9.72 -2.77
C ASP A 277 -10.08 -10.91 -3.72
N ALA A 278 -9.03 -11.39 -4.40
CA ALA A 278 -9.07 -12.59 -5.22
C ALA A 278 -9.15 -13.87 -4.36
N PRO A 279 -10.05 -14.83 -4.67
CA PRO A 279 -10.19 -16.05 -3.89
C PRO A 279 -9.01 -16.99 -4.13
N LEU A 280 -8.11 -17.04 -3.14
CA LEU A 280 -6.88 -17.83 -3.18
C LEU A 280 -6.77 -18.74 -1.97
N LEU A 281 -6.19 -19.93 -2.18
CA LEU A 281 -5.80 -20.83 -1.11
C LEU A 281 -4.45 -20.42 -0.49
N PRO A 282 -4.15 -20.86 0.75
CA PRO A 282 -2.89 -20.51 1.44
C PRO A 282 -1.62 -20.80 0.62
N HIS A 283 -1.56 -21.92 -0.09
CA HIS A 283 -0.39 -22.24 -0.91
C HIS A 283 -0.25 -21.31 -2.14
N GLN A 284 -1.35 -20.76 -2.66
CA GLN A 284 -1.32 -19.76 -3.73
C GLN A 284 -0.82 -18.42 -3.19
N LEU A 285 -1.26 -18.03 -1.99
CA LEU A 285 -0.76 -16.83 -1.30
C LEU A 285 0.75 -16.90 -1.02
N LYS A 286 1.28 -18.08 -0.70
CA LYS A 286 2.74 -18.27 -0.62
C LYS A 286 3.45 -17.95 -1.94
N ARG A 287 2.84 -18.34 -3.07
CA ARG A 287 3.38 -18.02 -4.40
C ARG A 287 3.36 -16.51 -4.68
N LEU A 288 2.37 -15.77 -4.17
CA LEU A 288 2.36 -14.30 -4.23
C LEU A 288 3.50 -13.71 -3.40
N ALA A 289 3.68 -14.15 -2.15
CA ALA A 289 4.78 -13.70 -1.30
C ALA A 289 6.16 -13.93 -1.97
N GLN A 290 6.31 -15.05 -2.69
CA GLN A 290 7.50 -15.37 -3.50
C GLN A 290 7.73 -14.45 -4.71
N ARG A 291 6.77 -13.58 -5.08
CA ARG A 291 6.95 -12.58 -6.14
C ARG A 291 7.46 -11.25 -5.62
N VAL A 292 7.32 -10.98 -4.33
CA VAL A 292 7.80 -9.74 -3.71
C VAL A 292 9.28 -9.47 -4.00
N PRO A 293 10.21 -10.46 -3.92
CA PRO A 293 11.62 -10.25 -4.27
C PRO A 293 11.84 -9.68 -5.67
N LEU A 294 11.01 -10.04 -6.64
CA LEU A 294 11.15 -9.56 -8.02
C LEU A 294 10.84 -8.06 -8.12
N GLY A 295 9.81 -7.58 -7.40
CA GLY A 295 9.51 -6.15 -7.31
C GLY A 295 10.60 -5.36 -6.56
N LEU A 296 11.14 -5.93 -5.48
CA LEU A 296 12.27 -5.34 -4.75
C LEU A 296 13.53 -5.25 -5.64
N ALA A 297 13.77 -6.25 -6.49
CA ALA A 297 14.92 -6.24 -7.39
C ALA A 297 14.84 -5.11 -8.44
N LEU A 298 13.63 -4.76 -8.91
CA LEU A 298 13.44 -3.67 -9.89
C LEU A 298 13.89 -2.30 -9.36
N VAL A 299 13.80 -2.08 -8.04
CA VAL A 299 14.25 -0.84 -7.39
C VAL A 299 15.69 -0.91 -6.86
N GLY A 300 16.35 -2.07 -6.95
CA GLY A 300 17.74 -2.26 -6.54
C GLY A 300 17.97 -3.13 -5.30
N GLY A 301 16.94 -3.83 -4.80
CA GLY A 301 17.06 -4.81 -3.73
C GLY A 301 17.89 -6.02 -4.15
N LYS A 302 18.76 -6.49 -3.24
CA LYS A 302 19.67 -7.62 -3.51
C LYS A 302 19.70 -8.70 -2.42
N GLY A 303 18.90 -8.58 -1.36
CA GLY A 303 18.92 -9.54 -0.24
C GLY A 303 20.29 -9.68 0.41
N TYR A 304 20.98 -8.56 0.70
CA TYR A 304 22.30 -8.59 1.34
C TYR A 304 22.26 -9.33 2.68
N ASN A 305 23.39 -9.89 3.11
CA ASN A 305 23.48 -10.73 4.32
C ASN A 305 22.82 -10.10 5.56
N GLY A 306 23.03 -8.81 5.79
CA GLY A 306 22.43 -8.08 6.91
C GLY A 306 20.97 -7.68 6.73
N SER A 307 20.30 -8.09 5.64
CA SER A 307 18.94 -7.67 5.27
C SER A 307 17.89 -8.70 5.66
N GLY A 308 16.97 -8.34 6.56
CA GLY A 308 15.76 -9.14 6.85
C GLY A 308 14.66 -8.85 5.84
N ASP A 309 14.47 -9.71 4.85
CA ASP A 309 13.55 -9.49 3.72
C ASP A 309 12.38 -10.50 3.82
N ILE A 310 11.32 -10.11 4.53
CA ILE A 310 10.24 -11.01 4.96
C ILE A 310 8.87 -10.48 4.50
N PHE A 311 8.03 -11.38 3.97
CA PHE A 311 6.80 -10.99 3.30
C PHE A 311 5.62 -11.86 3.73
N ILE A 312 4.43 -11.26 3.79
CA ILE A 312 3.18 -11.97 4.05
C ILE A 312 2.14 -11.57 3.00
N ALA A 313 1.34 -12.54 2.54
CA ALA A 313 0.23 -12.33 1.63
C ALA A 313 -1.06 -12.90 2.21
N PHE A 314 -2.18 -12.19 2.08
CA PHE A 314 -3.49 -12.66 2.52
C PHE A 314 -4.61 -12.33 1.52
N SER A 315 -5.70 -13.12 1.57
CA SER A 315 -6.90 -12.91 0.75
C SER A 315 -8.14 -12.60 1.61
N THR A 316 -8.85 -11.54 1.26
CA THR A 316 -10.09 -11.13 1.95
C THR A 316 -11.34 -11.85 1.44
N ALA A 317 -11.25 -12.61 0.34
CA ALA A 317 -12.38 -13.14 -0.42
C ALA A 317 -13.28 -14.13 0.36
N ASN A 318 -12.69 -15.21 0.87
CA ASN A 318 -13.43 -16.31 1.48
C ASN A 318 -13.80 -15.99 2.94
N GLN A 319 -14.85 -15.19 3.15
CA GLN A 319 -15.23 -14.71 4.49
C GLN A 319 -15.62 -15.84 5.47
N ASN A 320 -16.19 -16.92 4.93
CA ASN A 320 -16.67 -18.07 5.70
C ASN A 320 -15.69 -19.26 5.71
N ALA A 321 -14.46 -19.08 5.21
CA ALA A 321 -13.45 -20.16 5.17
C ALA A 321 -13.05 -20.63 6.57
N PHE A 322 -12.97 -19.72 7.53
CA PHE A 322 -12.66 -20.05 8.91
C PHE A 322 -13.90 -20.60 9.60
N ASN A 323 -13.93 -21.91 9.84
CA ASN A 323 -14.99 -22.58 10.59
C ASN A 323 -14.35 -23.68 11.46
N ARG A 324 -14.81 -23.81 12.72
CA ARG A 324 -14.30 -24.77 13.70
C ARG A 324 -15.18 -26.02 13.86
N ASN A 325 -16.46 -25.91 13.51
CA ASN A 325 -17.47 -26.91 13.85
C ASN A 325 -18.01 -27.63 12.61
N ASP A 326 -18.06 -26.92 11.48
CA ASP A 326 -18.67 -27.39 10.25
C ASP A 326 -17.70 -27.34 9.07
N LEU A 327 -18.08 -28.06 8.00
CA LEU A 327 -17.39 -27.97 6.72
C LEU A 327 -17.55 -26.57 6.12
N ALA A 328 -16.45 -26.01 5.62
CA ALA A 328 -16.45 -24.77 4.85
C ALA A 328 -16.37 -25.05 3.34
N GLN A 329 -17.17 -24.32 2.56
CA GLN A 329 -17.01 -24.25 1.11
C GLN A 329 -16.25 -22.97 0.77
N VAL A 330 -15.32 -23.06 -0.17
CA VAL A 330 -14.47 -21.94 -0.58
C VAL A 330 -14.42 -21.82 -2.09
N GLU A 331 -14.36 -20.58 -2.56
CA GLU A 331 -14.05 -20.26 -3.94
C GLU A 331 -12.53 -20.19 -4.12
N VAL A 332 -12.05 -20.58 -5.30
CA VAL A 332 -10.63 -20.60 -5.62
C VAL A 332 -10.43 -20.25 -7.09
N ILE A 333 -9.51 -19.33 -7.38
CA ILE A 333 -9.02 -19.09 -8.73
C ILE A 333 -8.12 -20.25 -9.16
N PRO A 334 -8.37 -20.88 -10.33
CA PRO A 334 -7.48 -21.88 -10.91
C PRO A 334 -6.04 -21.37 -11.10
N ASN A 335 -5.06 -22.28 -10.98
CA ASN A 335 -3.64 -21.91 -11.12
C ASN A 335 -3.27 -21.29 -12.48
N GLU A 336 -3.97 -21.62 -13.56
CA GLU A 336 -3.73 -21.04 -14.90
C GLU A 336 -4.03 -19.54 -14.98
N PHE A 337 -4.74 -19.00 -13.98
CA PHE A 337 -5.17 -17.61 -13.95
C PHE A 337 -4.37 -16.74 -12.97
N ILE A 338 -3.36 -17.31 -12.29
CA ILE A 338 -2.66 -16.62 -11.19
C ILE A 338 -1.56 -15.66 -11.66
N ASP A 339 -1.09 -15.76 -12.90
CA ASP A 339 0.03 -14.95 -13.39
C ASP A 339 -0.26 -13.44 -13.37
N VAL A 340 -1.51 -13.02 -13.60
CA VAL A 340 -1.90 -11.60 -13.45
C VAL A 340 -1.72 -11.09 -12.03
N LEU A 341 -1.91 -11.95 -11.02
CA LEU A 341 -1.66 -11.61 -9.62
C LEU A 341 -0.17 -11.54 -9.33
N PHE A 342 0.64 -12.38 -9.97
CA PHE A 342 2.10 -12.32 -9.85
C PHE A 342 2.64 -11.01 -10.41
N GLU A 343 2.26 -10.64 -11.63
CA GLU A 343 2.64 -9.38 -12.25
C GLU A 343 2.16 -8.19 -11.40
N SER A 344 0.91 -8.21 -10.96
CA SER A 344 0.34 -7.18 -10.09
C SER A 344 1.10 -7.04 -8.77
N THR A 345 1.54 -8.15 -8.17
CA THR A 345 2.37 -8.14 -6.96
C THR A 345 3.69 -7.44 -7.21
N ILE A 346 4.39 -7.78 -8.31
CA ILE A 346 5.68 -7.20 -8.66
C ILE A 346 5.56 -5.69 -8.85
N GLN A 347 4.58 -5.26 -9.65
CA GLN A 347 4.33 -3.86 -9.98
C GLN A 347 3.94 -3.05 -8.74
N ALA A 348 3.05 -3.58 -7.89
CA ALA A 348 2.64 -2.90 -6.67
C ALA A 348 3.79 -2.81 -5.64
N VAL A 349 4.66 -3.82 -5.54
CA VAL A 349 5.84 -3.77 -4.68
C VAL A 349 6.84 -2.72 -5.15
N GLU A 350 7.17 -2.70 -6.45
CA GLU A 350 8.06 -1.68 -7.04
C GLU A 350 7.57 -0.28 -6.69
N GLU A 351 6.29 0.00 -6.98
CA GLU A 351 5.72 1.32 -6.75
C GLU A 351 5.60 1.66 -5.26
N SER A 352 5.24 0.70 -4.40
CA SER A 352 5.14 0.94 -2.95
C SER A 352 6.47 1.39 -2.34
N VAL A 353 7.60 0.81 -2.77
CA VAL A 353 8.92 1.23 -2.27
C VAL A 353 9.24 2.65 -2.72
N ILE A 354 8.99 2.99 -3.97
CA ILE A 354 9.24 4.36 -4.45
C ILE A 354 8.30 5.36 -3.78
N ASN A 355 7.03 5.02 -3.57
CA ASN A 355 6.10 5.85 -2.80
C ASN A 355 6.59 6.08 -1.36
N ALA A 356 7.13 5.05 -0.69
CA ALA A 356 7.72 5.21 0.64
C ALA A 356 8.83 6.26 0.65
N MET A 357 9.73 6.22 -0.34
CA MET A 357 10.87 7.14 -0.44
C MET A 357 10.45 8.56 -0.85
N VAL A 358 9.45 8.67 -1.75
CA VAL A 358 8.94 9.97 -2.21
C VAL A 358 8.18 10.69 -1.10
N ALA A 359 7.36 9.97 -0.33
CA ALA A 359 6.63 10.52 0.81
C ALA A 359 7.53 10.81 2.02
N ALA A 360 8.72 10.22 2.09
CA ALA A 360 9.63 10.40 3.20
C ALA A 360 10.32 11.78 3.20
N GLU A 361 10.33 12.43 4.36
CA GLU A 361 11.00 13.71 4.57
C GLU A 361 12.39 13.54 5.19
N THR A 362 13.25 14.56 5.03
CA THR A 362 14.59 14.54 5.66
C THR A 362 14.45 14.47 7.18
N MET A 363 15.19 13.56 7.81
CA MET A 363 15.11 13.34 9.25
C MET A 363 16.50 13.32 9.88
N THR A 364 16.62 14.05 10.99
CA THR A 364 17.77 13.96 11.90
C THR A 364 17.38 13.11 13.10
N GLY A 365 18.25 12.17 13.47
CA GLY A 365 18.08 11.24 14.57
C GLY A 365 19.20 11.33 15.60
N ILE A 366 19.49 10.19 16.24
CA ILE A 366 20.55 10.05 17.24
C ILE A 366 21.90 10.57 16.76
N ASN A 367 22.70 11.15 17.65
CA ASN A 367 24.03 11.70 17.39
C ASN A 367 24.08 12.77 16.29
N GLY A 368 22.93 13.32 15.88
CA GLY A 368 22.83 14.17 14.72
C GLY A 368 23.06 13.43 13.39
N ASN A 369 22.91 12.10 13.36
CA ASN A 369 22.79 11.31 12.14
C ASN A 369 21.63 11.84 11.31
N LYS A 370 21.77 11.83 9.98
CA LYS A 370 20.76 12.40 9.09
C LYS A 370 20.52 11.53 7.87
N ALA A 371 19.25 11.26 7.58
CA ALA A 371 18.80 10.65 6.35
C ALA A 371 18.03 11.70 5.53
N TYR A 372 18.47 11.94 4.29
CA TYR A 372 17.85 12.92 3.41
C TYR A 372 16.66 12.34 2.66
N ALA A 373 15.62 13.15 2.46
CA ALA A 373 14.57 12.86 1.49
C ALA A 373 15.17 12.73 0.09
N ILE A 374 14.56 11.90 -0.75
CA ILE A 374 14.95 11.82 -2.16
C ILE A 374 14.62 13.15 -2.85
N PRO A 375 15.55 13.78 -3.62
CA PRO A 375 15.31 15.10 -4.20
C PRO A 375 14.35 15.03 -5.39
N HIS A 376 13.06 15.35 -5.17
CA HIS A 376 12.00 15.23 -6.17
C HIS A 376 12.32 15.92 -7.50
N GLU A 377 12.86 17.14 -7.48
CA GLU A 377 13.24 17.87 -8.70
C GLU A 377 14.31 17.13 -9.51
N SER A 378 15.29 16.53 -8.84
CA SER A 378 16.33 15.74 -9.50
C SER A 378 15.75 14.47 -10.11
N ILE A 379 14.80 13.82 -9.43
CA ILE A 379 14.10 12.65 -9.98
C ILE A 379 13.32 13.03 -11.24
N THR A 380 12.50 14.08 -11.19
CA THR A 380 11.75 14.57 -12.34
C THR A 380 12.66 14.94 -13.51
N LYS A 381 13.79 15.59 -13.23
CA LYS A 381 14.80 15.92 -14.25
C LYS A 381 15.39 14.65 -14.89
N LEU A 382 15.80 13.68 -14.08
CA LEU A 382 16.33 12.41 -14.57
C LEU A 382 15.30 11.62 -15.40
N MET A 383 14.03 11.58 -14.97
CA MET A 383 12.96 10.96 -15.74
C MET A 383 12.81 11.62 -17.13
N LYS A 384 12.93 12.95 -17.22
CA LYS A 384 12.87 13.68 -18.49
C LYS A 384 14.09 13.39 -19.37
N GLU A 385 15.30 13.42 -18.79
CA GLU A 385 16.55 13.14 -19.50
C GLU A 385 16.59 11.73 -20.10
N TYR A 386 16.12 10.73 -19.34
CA TYR A 386 16.04 9.34 -19.78
C TYR A 386 14.77 9.03 -20.60
N LYS A 387 13.95 10.05 -20.92
CA LYS A 387 12.70 9.91 -21.70
C LYS A 387 11.71 8.91 -21.08
N ARG A 388 11.66 8.89 -19.75
CA ARG A 388 10.72 8.10 -18.95
C ARG A 388 9.61 8.93 -18.31
N TYR A 389 9.71 10.25 -18.31
CA TYR A 389 8.72 11.13 -17.68
C TYR A 389 7.34 11.04 -18.35
N GLU A 390 6.31 10.79 -17.55
CA GLU A 390 4.90 10.90 -17.91
C GLU A 390 4.30 12.16 -17.28
N ASN A 391 3.65 13.02 -18.08
CA ASN A 391 3.02 14.22 -17.53
C ASN A 391 1.76 13.85 -16.73
N PRO A 392 1.71 14.09 -15.40
CA PRO A 392 0.57 13.74 -14.56
C PRO A 392 -0.74 14.42 -14.98
N GLU A 393 -0.69 15.65 -15.50
CA GLU A 393 -1.88 16.41 -15.90
C GLU A 393 -2.55 15.87 -17.17
N THR A 394 -1.76 15.29 -18.08
CA THR A 394 -2.25 14.70 -19.33
C THR A 394 -2.37 13.18 -19.25
N ARG A 395 -1.93 12.59 -18.14
CA ARG A 395 -2.13 11.17 -17.87
C ARG A 395 -3.63 10.97 -17.69
N ALA A 396 -4.27 10.47 -18.74
CA ALA A 396 -5.64 10.02 -18.61
C ALA A 396 -5.65 8.91 -17.55
N TYR A 397 -6.21 9.16 -16.36
CA TYR A 397 -6.66 8.16 -15.38
C TYR A 397 -7.82 7.35 -15.96
N ALA A 398 -7.67 6.89 -17.19
CA ALA A 398 -8.66 6.11 -17.87
C ALA A 398 -8.11 4.69 -17.88
N PRO A 399 -8.53 3.85 -16.92
CA PRO A 399 -7.91 2.55 -16.69
C PRO A 399 -7.74 1.80 -18.01
N ASN A 400 -6.52 1.36 -18.31
CA ASN A 400 -6.26 0.39 -19.36
C ASN A 400 -6.69 -1.00 -18.87
N TYR A 401 -7.99 -1.18 -18.70
CA TYR A 401 -8.55 -2.51 -18.73
C TYR A 401 -8.30 -3.09 -20.13
N SER A 402 -7.65 -4.25 -20.18
CA SER A 402 -7.36 -4.98 -21.41
C SER A 402 -8.67 -5.43 -22.07
N GLY A 403 -9.23 -4.59 -22.92
CA GLY A 403 -10.27 -4.97 -23.87
C GLY A 403 -10.58 -3.86 -24.85
N GLU A 404 -11.32 -4.22 -25.89
CA GLU A 404 -11.51 -3.40 -27.09
C GLU A 404 -12.24 -2.10 -26.72
N LEU A 405 -11.65 -0.95 -27.08
CA LEU A 405 -12.31 0.33 -26.94
C LEU A 405 -13.39 0.47 -28.01
N ILE A 406 -14.65 0.47 -27.59
CA ILE A 406 -15.80 0.64 -28.49
C ILE A 406 -16.03 2.12 -28.80
N GLY A 407 -15.78 3.00 -27.82
CA GLY A 407 -15.77 4.43 -28.05
C GLY A 407 -15.47 5.25 -26.80
N SER A 408 -15.01 6.47 -27.01
CA SER A 408 -14.88 7.50 -25.97
C SER A 408 -15.92 8.59 -26.18
N TYR A 409 -16.54 9.07 -25.11
CA TYR A 409 -17.62 10.05 -25.18
C TYR A 409 -17.37 11.22 -24.23
N GLN A 410 -17.53 12.44 -24.73
CA GLN A 410 -17.43 13.67 -23.95
C GLN A 410 -18.78 13.97 -23.32
N LEU A 411 -18.81 14.01 -21.99
CA LEU A 411 -19.95 14.48 -21.21
C LEU A 411 -19.66 15.93 -20.78
N GLN A 412 -20.65 16.81 -20.89
CA GLN A 412 -20.56 18.18 -20.36
C GLN A 412 -21.52 18.32 -19.19
N PRO A 413 -21.11 18.94 -18.06
CA PRO A 413 -19.80 19.58 -17.81
C PRO A 413 -18.69 18.61 -17.34
N GLU A 414 -19.02 17.33 -17.13
CA GLU A 414 -18.21 16.36 -16.38
C GLU A 414 -17.45 15.38 -17.28
N GLY A 415 -16.24 15.75 -17.72
CA GLY A 415 -15.22 14.81 -18.21
C GLY A 415 -15.57 13.91 -19.42
N GLN A 416 -14.70 12.93 -19.70
CA GLN A 416 -14.90 11.92 -20.75
C GLN A 416 -15.10 10.55 -20.11
N PHE A 417 -16.09 9.78 -20.58
CA PHE A 417 -16.24 8.37 -20.20
C PHE A 417 -15.93 7.46 -21.39
N LYS A 418 -15.52 6.21 -21.11
CA LYS A 418 -15.16 5.22 -22.13
C LYS A 418 -16.12 4.05 -22.08
N ILE A 419 -16.47 3.53 -23.25
CA ILE A 419 -17.18 2.27 -23.39
C ILE A 419 -16.21 1.25 -23.98
N ARG A 420 -16.04 0.13 -23.27
CA ARG A 420 -15.18 -0.97 -23.70
C ARG A 420 -15.97 -2.25 -23.82
N LEU A 421 -15.50 -3.14 -24.69
CA LEU A 421 -15.91 -4.53 -24.74
C LEU A 421 -14.88 -5.35 -23.96
N LEU A 422 -15.29 -5.81 -22.79
CA LEU A 422 -14.48 -6.66 -21.92
C LEU A 422 -15.17 -8.03 -21.87
N ASN A 423 -14.49 -9.08 -22.33
CA ASN A 423 -15.01 -10.45 -22.33
C ASN A 423 -16.43 -10.59 -22.92
N LYS A 424 -16.67 -9.95 -24.07
CA LYS A 424 -17.97 -9.88 -24.77
C LYS A 424 -19.09 -9.13 -24.05
N LYS A 425 -18.80 -8.45 -22.93
CA LYS A 425 -19.73 -7.56 -22.24
C LYS A 425 -19.34 -6.11 -22.47
N LEU A 426 -20.33 -5.26 -22.72
CA LEU A 426 -20.12 -3.83 -22.78
C LEU A 426 -20.04 -3.28 -21.35
N VAL A 427 -19.06 -2.42 -21.13
CA VAL A 427 -18.86 -1.75 -19.84
C VAL A 427 -18.65 -0.26 -20.05
N ALA A 428 -19.12 0.56 -19.11
CA ALA A 428 -18.85 1.99 -19.05
C ALA A 428 -17.85 2.30 -17.93
N ILE A 429 -16.82 3.08 -18.27
CA ILE A 429 -15.77 3.53 -17.37
C ILE A 429 -15.92 5.04 -17.23
N PHE A 430 -16.27 5.47 -16.03
CA PHE A 430 -16.45 6.88 -15.71
C PHE A 430 -15.23 7.41 -14.94
N PRO A 431 -14.69 8.59 -15.29
CA PRO A 431 -13.45 9.10 -14.70
C PRO A 431 -13.61 9.52 -13.24
N TRP A 432 -14.85 9.72 -12.75
CA TRP A 432 -15.14 10.01 -11.34
C TRP A 432 -15.41 8.74 -10.51
N ARG A 433 -15.12 7.55 -11.03
CA ARG A 433 -15.42 6.27 -10.37
C ARG A 433 -14.25 5.31 -10.37
N SER A 434 -14.16 4.56 -9.28
CA SER A 434 -13.38 3.34 -9.20
C SER A 434 -14.12 2.21 -9.93
N GLY A 435 -13.47 1.54 -10.89
CA GLY A 435 -14.06 0.43 -11.63
C GLY A 435 -14.80 0.82 -12.91
N PHE A 436 -15.71 -0.04 -13.34
CA PHE A 436 -16.58 0.13 -14.51
C PHE A 436 -17.98 -0.36 -14.12
N SER A 437 -19.00 0.12 -14.80
CA SER A 437 -20.36 -0.39 -14.67
C SER A 437 -20.68 -1.28 -15.86
N ASN A 438 -21.24 -2.47 -15.61
CA ASN A 438 -21.74 -3.31 -16.68
C ASN A 438 -22.89 -2.60 -17.40
N LEU A 439 -22.91 -2.68 -18.73
CA LEU A 439 -24.00 -2.20 -19.56
C LEU A 439 -24.93 -3.38 -19.86
N MET A 440 -26.08 -3.41 -19.17
CA MET A 440 -27.11 -4.44 -19.35
C MET A 440 -28.06 -4.01 -20.47
N GLU A 441 -28.14 -4.79 -21.55
CA GLU A 441 -29.01 -4.48 -22.68
C GLU A 441 -30.49 -4.55 -22.28
N VAL A 442 -31.18 -3.43 -22.34
CA VAL A 442 -32.65 -3.33 -22.20
C VAL A 442 -33.31 -3.47 -23.57
N SER A 443 -32.70 -2.85 -24.58
CA SER A 443 -33.04 -3.00 -25.99
C SER A 443 -31.81 -2.72 -26.85
N ARG A 444 -31.91 -2.96 -28.16
CA ARG A 444 -30.82 -2.85 -29.15
C ARG A 444 -29.88 -1.64 -28.96
N ASP A 445 -30.42 -0.51 -28.52
CA ASP A 445 -29.68 0.74 -28.34
C ASP A 445 -29.79 1.32 -26.93
N VAL A 446 -30.45 0.64 -25.98
CA VAL A 446 -30.65 1.15 -24.61
C VAL A 446 -30.06 0.19 -23.61
N PHE A 447 -29.18 0.70 -22.74
CA PHE A 447 -28.46 -0.08 -21.76
C PHE A 447 -28.65 0.51 -20.36
N GLU A 448 -29.01 -0.34 -19.41
CA GLU A 448 -28.91 -0.02 -17.98
C GLU A 448 -27.46 -0.06 -17.53
N VAL A 449 -27.09 0.92 -16.73
CA VAL A 449 -25.75 1.01 -16.16
C VAL A 449 -25.82 0.42 -14.76
N GLU A 450 -25.15 -0.71 -14.54
CA GLU A 450 -25.18 -1.39 -13.25
C GLU A 450 -24.73 -0.47 -12.12
N GLY A 451 -25.57 -0.39 -11.08
CA GLY A 451 -25.36 0.45 -9.90
C GLY A 451 -25.82 1.90 -10.07
N GLU A 452 -26.33 2.29 -11.25
CA GLU A 452 -26.69 3.67 -11.56
C GLU A 452 -28.19 3.92 -11.72
N PRO A 453 -28.68 5.10 -11.30
CA PRO A 453 -30.05 5.53 -11.54
C PRO A 453 -30.26 6.08 -12.96
N PHE A 454 -29.46 5.64 -13.94
CA PHE A 454 -29.52 6.14 -15.31
C PHE A 454 -29.25 5.06 -16.36
N GLN A 455 -29.70 5.33 -17.58
CA GLN A 455 -29.50 4.48 -18.76
C GLN A 455 -28.69 5.20 -19.82
N LEU A 456 -27.99 4.43 -20.66
CA LEU A 456 -27.31 4.92 -21.86
C LEU A 456 -28.08 4.51 -23.10
N THR A 457 -28.44 5.48 -23.93
CA THR A 457 -29.07 5.26 -25.24
C THR A 457 -28.11 5.62 -26.37
N PHE A 458 -27.79 4.66 -27.23
CA PHE A 458 -26.88 4.81 -28.34
C PHE A 458 -27.64 5.30 -29.59
N GLN A 459 -27.46 6.57 -29.96
CA GLN A 459 -28.02 7.07 -31.21
C GLN A 459 -27.10 6.75 -32.38
N ARG A 460 -27.63 5.99 -33.33
CA ARG A 460 -26.94 5.57 -34.54
C ARG A 460 -27.37 6.39 -35.75
N ASN A 461 -26.45 6.58 -36.69
CA ASN A 461 -26.76 7.17 -37.98
C ASN A 461 -27.27 6.12 -38.99
N GLU A 462 -27.55 6.58 -40.21
CA GLU A 462 -28.04 5.77 -41.33
C GLU A 462 -27.11 4.60 -41.70
N ASN A 463 -25.81 4.69 -41.36
CA ASN A 463 -24.82 3.63 -41.54
C ASN A 463 -24.66 2.73 -40.30
N ASN A 464 -25.62 2.76 -39.36
CA ASN A 464 -25.65 2.01 -38.11
C ASN A 464 -24.45 2.27 -37.16
N LYS A 465 -23.73 3.39 -37.35
CA LYS A 465 -22.64 3.84 -36.47
C LYS A 465 -23.18 4.73 -35.37
N VAL A 466 -22.74 4.49 -34.13
CA VAL A 466 -23.06 5.35 -32.98
C VAL A 466 -22.42 6.73 -33.18
N GLU A 467 -23.23 7.78 -33.22
CA GLU A 467 -22.79 9.18 -33.30
C GLU A 467 -22.83 9.87 -31.94
N ARG A 468 -23.84 9.55 -31.11
CA ARG A 468 -24.09 10.19 -29.82
C ARG A 468 -24.58 9.15 -28.82
N VAL A 469 -24.31 9.38 -27.55
CA VAL A 469 -24.87 8.62 -26.44
C VAL A 469 -25.70 9.56 -25.58
N ILE A 470 -26.93 9.20 -25.30
CA ILE A 470 -27.81 9.94 -24.39
C ILE A 470 -27.77 9.27 -23.03
N ILE A 471 -27.53 10.05 -21.98
CA ILE A 471 -27.65 9.60 -20.59
C ILE A 471 -29.00 10.07 -20.06
N GLY A 472 -29.90 9.13 -19.76
CA GLY A 472 -31.23 9.42 -19.25
C GLY A 472 -31.36 9.07 -17.76
N SER A 473 -31.71 10.04 -16.92
CA SER A 473 -32.00 9.83 -15.49
C SER A 473 -33.18 10.70 -15.05
N ASN A 474 -34.19 10.12 -14.40
CA ASN A 474 -35.30 10.87 -13.77
C ASN A 474 -35.96 11.95 -14.66
N GLY A 475 -36.12 11.68 -15.96
CA GLY A 475 -36.74 12.61 -16.92
C GLY A 475 -35.83 13.72 -17.46
N GLN A 476 -34.53 13.71 -17.13
CA GLN A 476 -33.51 14.56 -17.73
C GLN A 476 -32.62 13.75 -18.67
N GLU A 477 -32.26 14.34 -19.81
CA GLU A 477 -31.39 13.73 -20.82
C GLU A 477 -30.16 14.60 -21.07
N PHE A 478 -28.98 13.97 -21.02
CA PHE A 478 -27.70 14.60 -21.35
C PHE A 478 -27.10 13.94 -22.58
N THR A 479 -26.71 14.74 -23.57
CA THR A 479 -26.09 14.22 -24.80
C THR A 479 -24.57 14.22 -24.68
N ALA A 480 -23.98 13.03 -24.70
CA ALA A 480 -22.55 12.84 -24.81
C ALA A 480 -22.13 12.69 -26.29
N LYS A 481 -21.16 13.48 -26.72
CA LYS A 481 -20.63 13.43 -28.11
C LYS A 481 -19.50 12.42 -28.20
N LYS A 482 -19.49 11.58 -29.24
CA LYS A 482 -18.38 10.67 -29.49
C LYS A 482 -17.10 11.45 -29.82
N VAL A 483 -16.01 11.09 -29.17
CA VAL A 483 -14.67 11.69 -29.32
C VAL A 483 -13.75 10.79 -30.14
N LYS A 484 -13.84 9.47 -29.93
CA LYS A 484 -13.01 8.45 -30.60
C LYS A 484 -13.82 7.18 -30.82
#